data_AF-A0A8D8CFS4-F1
#
_entry.id   AF-A0A8D8CFS4-F1
#
_cell.length_a   1.000
_cell.length_b   1.000
_cell.length_c   1.000
_cell.angle_alpha   90.00
_cell.angle_beta   90.00
_cell.angle_gamma   90.00
#
_symmetry.space_group_name_H-M   'P 1'
#
loop_
_entity.id
_entity.type
_entity.pdbx_description
1 polymer ?
#
loop_
_entity_poly.entity_id
_entity_poly.type
_entity_poly.pdbx_seq_one_letter_code
_entity_poly.pdbx_strand_id
1 'polypeptide(L)'
;AEEGVGLDEVYGFGEGLVRNLGTIGFTFRAVGDRLENVEIGKGIHGEPGVYTMPACGDFEGIVEFLLKKLEKCVPKAAEVVLLVNNLGGTSKFLMGIFLKSLLDKVKQSYTVKRIYCGTFLSSLDQAGISVTLLNLGYSPKLLQYLDYEVTVPSMLFGRKRCNLPPSAVATVSQIEVLQSSSGVPTCTFTEQFGAKLASTVITFVCEALISCKDMLNTIDKEAGDGDTGSTISRGAQAILDQLNANKLDLTHPANLLQQVSIILERDMGGSSGALYSLFFQGASKIFAEGGDQRVTLNLWSQALTAGNDTIAKYALTQLGDRTMLDPLREGELA
;
A
#
# COMPACT_ATOMS: atom_id res chain seq x y z
N ALA A 1 -22.11 -34.87 16.44
CA ALA A 1 -21.38 -35.81 17.33
C ALA A 1 -21.41 -35.31 18.77
N GLU A 2 -20.85 -34.12 19.06
CA GLU A 2 -20.85 -33.52 20.42
C GLU A 2 -22.24 -33.38 21.07
N GLU A 3 -23.31 -33.21 20.29
CA GLU A 3 -24.68 -33.19 20.80
C GLU A 3 -25.20 -34.56 21.31
N GLY A 4 -24.41 -35.64 21.22
CA GLY A 4 -24.77 -36.97 21.70
C GLY A 4 -25.73 -37.75 20.80
N VAL A 5 -25.96 -37.29 19.57
CA VAL A 5 -26.79 -37.97 18.57
C VAL A 5 -26.19 -39.32 18.14
N GLY A 6 -27.03 -40.27 17.72
CA GLY A 6 -26.62 -41.60 17.30
C GLY A 6 -25.76 -41.62 16.03
N LEU A 7 -24.98 -42.69 15.84
CA LEU A 7 -24.04 -42.82 14.70
C LEU A 7 -24.75 -42.69 13.34
N ASP A 8 -25.93 -43.31 13.19
CA ASP A 8 -26.71 -43.26 11.94
C ASP A 8 -27.15 -41.82 11.61
N GLU A 9 -27.43 -41.01 12.62
CA GLU A 9 -27.77 -39.59 12.43
C GLU A 9 -26.55 -38.77 12.00
N VAL A 10 -25.39 -39.00 12.63
CA VAL A 10 -24.13 -38.35 12.22
C VAL A 10 -23.77 -38.73 10.77
N TYR A 11 -23.89 -40.01 10.44
CA TYR A 11 -23.61 -40.53 9.11
C TYR A 11 -24.58 -39.95 8.07
N GLY A 12 -25.89 -39.98 8.35
CA GLY A 12 -26.91 -39.41 7.47
C GLY A 12 -26.73 -37.90 7.25
N PHE A 13 -26.34 -37.17 8.29
CA PHE A 13 -26.00 -35.76 8.19
C PHE A 13 -24.77 -35.51 7.31
N GLY A 14 -23.71 -36.31 7.48
CA GLY A 14 -22.49 -36.24 6.68
C GLY A 14 -22.74 -36.53 5.20
N GLU A 15 -23.47 -37.60 4.89
CA GLU A 15 -23.87 -37.95 3.52
C GLU A 15 -24.66 -36.83 2.85
N GLY A 16 -25.62 -36.23 3.56
CA GLY A 16 -26.40 -35.13 3.02
C GLY A 16 -25.57 -33.85 2.85
N LEU A 17 -24.60 -33.58 3.74
CA LEU A 17 -23.64 -32.48 3.57
C LEU A 17 -22.81 -32.66 2.30
N VAL A 18 -22.27 -33.86 2.05
CA VAL A 18 -21.48 -34.18 0.84
C VAL A 18 -22.29 -33.96 -0.44
N ARG A 19 -23.58 -34.30 -0.43
CA ARG A 19 -24.47 -34.08 -1.59
C ARG A 19 -24.83 -32.61 -1.83
N ASN A 20 -24.59 -31.74 -0.86
CA ASN A 20 -24.96 -30.32 -0.88
C ASN A 20 -23.74 -29.39 -0.90
N LEU A 21 -22.56 -29.93 -1.16
CA LEU A 21 -21.33 -29.15 -1.35
C LEU A 21 -20.72 -29.44 -2.72
N GLY A 22 -20.09 -28.43 -3.30
CA GLY A 22 -19.31 -28.55 -4.52
C GLY A 22 -17.96 -27.90 -4.32
N THR A 23 -16.88 -28.57 -4.74
CA THR A 23 -15.51 -28.03 -4.71
C THR A 23 -14.89 -28.13 -6.08
N ILE A 24 -14.21 -27.07 -6.52
CA ILE A 24 -13.38 -27.08 -7.73
C ILE A 24 -12.07 -26.34 -7.46
N GLY A 25 -10.96 -26.99 -7.80
CA GLY A 25 -9.61 -26.45 -7.66
C GLY A 25 -9.01 -26.02 -8.99
N PHE A 26 -8.02 -25.14 -8.93
CA PHE A 26 -7.13 -24.85 -10.04
C PHE A 26 -5.72 -24.55 -9.56
N THR A 27 -4.75 -24.80 -10.42
CA THR A 27 -3.34 -24.47 -10.20
C THR A 27 -2.83 -23.59 -11.31
N PHE A 28 -1.78 -22.83 -11.05
CA PHE A 28 -1.27 -21.84 -12.00
C PHE A 28 0.20 -21.52 -11.73
N ARG A 29 0.82 -20.79 -12.67
CA ARG A 29 2.12 -20.14 -12.49
C ARG A 29 1.94 -18.64 -12.61
N ALA A 30 2.40 -17.87 -11.63
CA ALA A 30 2.40 -16.42 -11.72
C ALA A 30 3.69 -15.93 -12.40
N VAL A 31 3.56 -15.11 -13.45
CA VAL A 31 4.69 -14.51 -14.19
C VAL A 31 4.39 -13.02 -14.36
N GLY A 32 5.09 -12.17 -13.61
CA GLY A 32 4.81 -10.73 -13.58
C GLY A 32 3.39 -10.45 -13.08
N ASP A 33 2.59 -9.82 -13.91
CA ASP A 33 1.18 -9.49 -13.68
C ASP A 33 0.19 -10.53 -14.24
N ARG A 34 0.68 -11.65 -14.79
CA ARG A 34 -0.14 -12.65 -15.49
C ARG A 34 -0.15 -14.02 -14.83
N LEU A 35 -1.22 -14.77 -15.12
CA LEU A 35 -1.34 -16.18 -14.77
C LEU A 35 -1.14 -17.05 -16.02
N GLU A 36 -0.23 -18.01 -15.91
CA GLU A 36 0.08 -18.99 -16.94
C GLU A 36 -0.20 -20.42 -16.46
N ASN A 37 -0.33 -21.35 -17.41
CA ASN A 37 -0.51 -22.79 -17.14
C ASN A 37 -1.64 -23.09 -16.13
N VAL A 38 -2.77 -22.40 -16.31
CA VAL A 38 -3.94 -22.57 -15.45
C VAL A 38 -4.57 -23.95 -15.73
N GLU A 39 -4.44 -24.84 -14.77
CA GLU A 39 -4.92 -26.23 -14.84
C GLU A 39 -6.07 -26.43 -13.85
N ILE A 40 -7.27 -26.70 -14.36
CA ILE A 40 -8.49 -26.86 -13.59
C ILE A 40 -8.68 -28.32 -13.19
N GLY A 41 -9.08 -28.54 -11.94
CA GLY A 41 -9.42 -29.85 -11.40
C GLY A 41 -8.22 -30.74 -11.10
N LYS A 42 -7.03 -30.15 -10.96
CA LYS A 42 -5.84 -30.86 -10.52
C LYS A 42 -6.03 -31.40 -9.10
N GLY A 43 -5.65 -32.65 -8.86
CA GLY A 43 -5.79 -33.28 -7.55
C GLY A 43 -4.74 -32.80 -6.55
N ILE A 44 -5.01 -33.01 -5.26
CA ILE A 44 -4.14 -32.58 -4.13
C ILE A 44 -2.88 -33.45 -3.97
N HIS A 45 -2.73 -34.49 -4.79
CA HIS A 45 -1.51 -35.30 -4.86
C HIS A 45 -0.82 -35.13 -6.23
N GLY A 46 -1.20 -34.10 -6.99
CA GLY A 46 -0.62 -33.79 -8.29
C GLY A 46 -1.26 -34.54 -9.46
N GLU A 47 -2.40 -35.20 -9.25
CA GLU A 47 -3.16 -35.85 -10.32
C GLU A 47 -3.51 -34.86 -11.42
N PRO A 48 -3.43 -35.24 -12.70
CA PRO A 48 -3.71 -34.33 -13.81
C PRO A 48 -5.09 -33.68 -13.71
N GLY A 49 -5.16 -32.41 -14.06
CA GLY A 49 -6.42 -31.69 -14.16
C GLY A 49 -7.27 -32.15 -15.35
N VAL A 50 -8.54 -31.75 -15.32
CA VAL A 50 -9.52 -32.11 -16.35
C VAL A 50 -9.52 -31.12 -17.53
N TYR A 51 -8.92 -29.95 -17.36
CA TYR A 51 -8.92 -28.89 -18.35
C TYR A 51 -7.80 -27.89 -18.12
N THR A 52 -7.05 -27.55 -19.16
CA THR A 52 -6.09 -26.44 -19.14
C THR A 52 -6.73 -25.23 -19.80
N MET A 53 -6.82 -24.12 -19.08
CA MET A 53 -7.31 -22.87 -19.66
C MET A 53 -6.21 -22.25 -20.56
N PRO A 54 -6.55 -21.82 -21.79
CA PRO A 54 -5.67 -20.94 -22.55
C PRO A 54 -5.36 -19.70 -21.71
N ALA A 55 -4.14 -19.17 -21.81
CA ALA A 55 -3.60 -18.09 -20.98
C ALA A 55 -4.69 -17.09 -20.54
N CYS A 56 -5.03 -17.15 -19.24
CA CYS A 56 -6.02 -16.27 -18.64
C CYS A 56 -5.21 -15.15 -17.97
N GLY A 57 -5.29 -13.95 -18.53
CA GLY A 57 -4.50 -12.82 -18.03
C GLY A 57 -4.74 -12.57 -16.53
N ASP A 58 -5.98 -12.74 -16.08
CA ASP A 58 -6.42 -12.48 -14.71
C ASP A 58 -7.28 -13.61 -14.12
N PHE A 59 -7.78 -13.39 -12.90
CA PHE A 59 -8.67 -14.33 -12.21
C PHE A 59 -10.14 -14.27 -12.67
N GLU A 60 -10.57 -13.27 -13.47
CA GLU A 60 -11.99 -13.10 -13.79
C GLU A 60 -12.54 -14.27 -14.60
N GLY A 61 -11.85 -14.62 -15.68
CA GLY A 61 -12.24 -15.75 -16.53
C GLY A 61 -12.21 -17.09 -15.78
N ILE A 62 -11.26 -17.24 -14.84
CA ILE A 62 -11.17 -18.41 -13.97
C ILE A 62 -12.40 -18.48 -13.07
N VAL A 63 -12.72 -17.38 -12.36
CA VAL A 63 -13.88 -17.29 -11.46
C VAL A 63 -15.18 -17.65 -12.18
N GLU A 64 -15.41 -17.10 -13.37
CA GLU A 64 -16.61 -17.41 -14.17
C GLU A 64 -16.72 -18.89 -14.52
N PHE A 65 -15.59 -19.50 -14.91
CA PHE A 65 -15.53 -20.93 -15.20
C PHE A 65 -15.85 -21.77 -13.96
N LEU A 66 -15.23 -21.46 -12.82
CA LEU A 66 -15.43 -22.20 -11.57
C LEU A 66 -16.87 -22.11 -11.09
N LEU A 67 -17.45 -20.91 -11.05
CA LEU A 67 -18.84 -20.71 -10.61
C LEU A 67 -19.82 -21.47 -11.53
N LYS A 68 -19.65 -21.40 -12.84
CA LYS A 68 -20.49 -22.14 -13.81
C LYS A 68 -20.43 -23.66 -13.60
N LYS A 69 -19.29 -24.21 -13.15
CA LYS A 69 -19.19 -25.64 -12.80
C LYS A 69 -19.87 -25.95 -11.47
N LEU A 70 -19.68 -25.09 -10.47
CA LEU A 70 -20.28 -25.24 -9.14
C LEU A 70 -21.81 -25.16 -9.15
N GLU A 71 -22.40 -24.42 -10.09
CA GLU A 71 -23.86 -24.35 -10.32
C GLU A 71 -24.51 -25.73 -10.54
N LYS A 72 -23.74 -26.74 -10.99
CA LYS A 72 -24.25 -28.11 -11.18
C LYS A 72 -24.46 -28.85 -9.85
N CYS A 73 -23.75 -28.44 -8.80
CA CYS A 73 -23.79 -29.06 -7.47
C CYS A 73 -24.60 -28.21 -6.48
N VAL A 74 -24.54 -26.89 -6.62
CA VAL A 74 -25.19 -25.93 -5.72
C VAL A 74 -26.12 -25.02 -6.53
N PRO A 75 -27.45 -25.10 -6.33
CA PRO A 75 -28.42 -24.37 -7.14
C PRO A 75 -28.30 -22.86 -6.93
N LYS A 76 -28.58 -22.09 -8.00
CA LYS A 76 -28.62 -20.63 -7.93
C LYS A 76 -29.65 -20.13 -6.91
N ALA A 77 -29.45 -18.89 -6.46
CA ALA A 77 -30.23 -18.22 -5.42
C ALA A 77 -30.17 -18.90 -4.03
N ALA A 78 -29.37 -19.94 -3.85
CA ALA A 78 -29.13 -20.55 -2.56
C ALA A 78 -28.40 -19.61 -1.60
N GLU A 79 -28.70 -19.75 -0.31
CA GLU A 79 -27.84 -19.26 0.75
C GLU A 79 -26.64 -20.21 0.89
N VAL A 80 -25.43 -19.67 0.86
CA VAL A 80 -24.21 -20.50 0.80
C VAL A 80 -23.15 -20.08 1.81
N VAL A 81 -22.31 -21.05 2.15
CA VAL A 81 -21.00 -20.81 2.75
C VAL A 81 -19.95 -20.94 1.65
N LEU A 82 -19.07 -19.95 1.59
CA LEU A 82 -17.96 -19.91 0.65
C LEU A 82 -16.66 -20.26 1.38
N LEU A 83 -15.92 -21.24 0.87
CA LEU A 83 -14.56 -21.55 1.31
C LEU A 83 -13.60 -21.39 0.13
N VAL A 84 -12.61 -20.52 0.32
CA VAL A 84 -11.50 -20.26 -0.60
C VAL A 84 -10.24 -20.82 0.05
N ASN A 85 -9.81 -21.97 -0.42
CA ASN A 85 -8.70 -22.71 0.13
C ASN A 85 -7.44 -22.53 -0.72
N ASN A 86 -6.33 -22.24 -0.05
CA ASN A 86 -5.00 -22.18 -0.65
C ASN A 86 -4.38 -23.58 -0.68
N LEU A 87 -3.89 -24.00 -1.85
CA LEU A 87 -3.19 -25.29 -1.99
C LEU A 87 -1.76 -25.28 -1.43
N GLY A 88 -1.30 -24.14 -0.91
CA GLY A 88 -0.08 -24.01 -0.12
C GLY A 88 0.90 -22.98 -0.68
N GLY A 89 1.06 -22.96 -2.00
CA GLY A 89 2.02 -22.09 -2.71
C GLY A 89 1.50 -20.72 -3.12
N THR A 90 0.23 -20.40 -2.86
CA THR A 90 -0.35 -19.11 -3.29
C THR A 90 -0.08 -18.01 -2.25
N SER A 91 0.45 -16.86 -2.67
CA SER A 91 0.68 -15.73 -1.77
C SER A 91 -0.64 -15.16 -1.23
N LYS A 92 -0.62 -14.61 -0.01
CA LYS A 92 -1.81 -13.96 0.58
C LYS A 92 -2.34 -12.80 -0.27
N PHE A 93 -1.46 -12.11 -0.99
CA PHE A 93 -1.83 -11.05 -1.92
C PHE A 93 -2.66 -11.60 -3.09
N LEU A 94 -2.21 -12.68 -3.74
CA LEU A 94 -2.97 -13.32 -4.82
C LEU A 94 -4.29 -13.93 -4.31
N MET A 95 -4.30 -14.52 -3.11
CA MET A 95 -5.53 -14.98 -2.46
C MET A 95 -6.54 -13.83 -2.28
N GLY A 96 -6.06 -12.63 -1.92
CA GLY A 96 -6.90 -11.43 -1.78
C GLY A 96 -7.47 -10.93 -3.10
N ILE A 97 -6.66 -10.89 -4.16
CA ILE A 97 -7.12 -10.51 -5.51
C ILE A 97 -8.17 -11.51 -6.01
N PHE A 98 -7.90 -12.81 -5.89
CA PHE A 98 -8.84 -13.84 -6.26
C PHE A 98 -10.15 -13.75 -5.46
N LEU A 99 -10.06 -13.59 -4.14
CA LEU A 99 -11.24 -13.45 -3.28
C LEU A 99 -12.08 -12.24 -3.68
N LYS A 100 -11.47 -11.10 -4.00
CA LYS A 100 -12.19 -9.92 -4.50
C LYS A 100 -12.98 -10.25 -5.77
N SER A 101 -12.29 -10.77 -6.79
CA SER A 101 -12.91 -11.14 -8.08
C SER A 101 -14.04 -12.16 -7.90
N LEU A 102 -13.82 -13.16 -7.04
CA LEU A 102 -14.83 -14.18 -6.71
C LEU A 102 -16.04 -13.56 -6.00
N LEU A 103 -15.84 -12.65 -5.05
CA LEU A 103 -16.94 -12.02 -4.32
C LEU A 103 -17.81 -11.12 -5.21
N ASP A 104 -17.20 -10.43 -6.18
CA ASP A 104 -17.91 -9.57 -7.13
C ASP A 104 -18.84 -10.38 -8.05
N LYS A 105 -18.46 -11.62 -8.39
CA LYS A 105 -19.24 -12.52 -9.24
C LYS A 105 -20.21 -13.42 -8.45
N VAL A 106 -19.78 -14.02 -7.34
CA VAL A 106 -20.60 -15.00 -6.58
C VAL A 106 -21.88 -14.39 -6.02
N LYS A 107 -21.84 -13.11 -5.61
CA LYS A 107 -23.00 -12.37 -5.08
C LYS A 107 -24.12 -12.17 -6.12
N GLN A 108 -23.81 -12.33 -7.41
CA GLN A 108 -24.81 -12.23 -8.49
C GLN A 108 -25.69 -13.50 -8.57
N SER A 109 -25.20 -14.63 -8.05
CA SER A 109 -25.90 -15.93 -8.13
C SER A 109 -26.24 -16.54 -6.78
N TYR A 110 -25.63 -16.08 -5.68
CA TYR A 110 -25.77 -16.70 -4.35
C TYR A 110 -25.83 -15.65 -3.23
N THR A 111 -26.51 -15.99 -2.14
CA THR A 111 -26.45 -15.21 -0.89
C THR A 111 -25.38 -15.79 0.03
N VAL A 112 -24.20 -15.18 0.06
CA VAL A 112 -23.07 -15.67 0.87
C VAL A 112 -23.24 -15.27 2.34
N LYS A 113 -23.38 -16.25 3.25
CA LYS A 113 -23.55 -16.01 4.69
C LYS A 113 -22.25 -16.08 5.49
N ARG A 114 -21.28 -16.86 5.01
CA ARG A 114 -19.99 -17.10 5.65
C ARG A 114 -18.91 -17.21 4.57
N ILE A 115 -17.74 -16.67 4.85
CA ILE A 115 -16.56 -16.74 3.99
C ILE A 115 -15.41 -17.27 4.84
N TYR A 116 -14.76 -18.33 4.36
CA TYR A 116 -13.53 -18.88 4.88
C TYR A 116 -12.45 -18.69 3.82
N CYS A 117 -11.33 -18.06 4.14
CA CYS A 117 -10.23 -17.85 3.20
C CYS A 117 -8.89 -18.10 3.89
N GLY A 118 -8.09 -19.03 3.37
CA GLY A 118 -6.85 -19.47 4.01
C GLY A 118 -6.38 -20.83 3.51
N THR A 119 -5.40 -21.41 4.20
CA THR A 119 -4.84 -22.74 3.88
C THR A 119 -5.49 -23.77 4.80
N PHE A 120 -6.52 -24.45 4.31
CA PHE A 120 -7.27 -25.47 5.06
C PHE A 120 -6.85 -26.88 4.66
N LEU A 121 -6.63 -27.10 3.36
CA LEU A 121 -6.16 -28.35 2.77
C LEU A 121 -5.13 -28.02 1.68
N SER A 122 -3.85 -28.21 2.00
CA SER A 122 -2.75 -27.96 1.06
C SER A 122 -2.38 -29.20 0.24
N SER A 123 -1.73 -28.95 -0.89
CA SER A 123 -0.93 -29.89 -1.67
C SER A 123 0.53 -29.40 -1.60
N LEU A 124 1.16 -29.58 -0.43
CA LEU A 124 2.50 -29.06 -0.11
C LEU A 124 2.65 -27.56 -0.42
N ASP A 125 3.51 -27.20 -1.38
CA ASP A 125 3.84 -25.85 -1.83
C ASP A 125 3.17 -25.51 -3.18
N GLN A 126 2.14 -26.25 -3.58
CA GLN A 126 1.51 -26.07 -4.88
C GLN A 126 0.82 -24.71 -5.00
N ALA A 127 1.20 -23.94 -6.03
CA ALA A 127 0.52 -22.71 -6.41
C ALA A 127 -0.86 -23.04 -7.00
N GLY A 128 -1.89 -22.79 -6.20
CA GLY A 128 -3.27 -23.02 -6.59
C GLY A 128 -4.28 -22.67 -5.51
N ILE A 129 -5.54 -22.67 -5.91
CA ILE A 129 -6.69 -22.29 -5.08
C ILE A 129 -7.84 -23.25 -5.37
N SER A 130 -8.59 -23.63 -4.34
CA SER A 130 -9.87 -24.32 -4.51
C SER A 130 -11.02 -23.52 -3.91
N VAL A 131 -12.14 -23.56 -4.60
CA VAL A 131 -13.39 -22.91 -4.19
C VAL A 131 -14.40 -23.99 -3.84
N THR A 132 -14.95 -23.89 -2.64
CA THR A 132 -16.05 -24.73 -2.17
C THR A 132 -17.28 -23.87 -1.89
N LEU A 133 -18.43 -24.30 -2.41
CA LEU A 133 -19.75 -23.79 -2.02
C LEU A 133 -20.48 -24.88 -1.25
N LEU A 134 -21.03 -24.53 -0.09
CA LEU A 134 -21.93 -25.38 0.70
C LEU A 134 -23.31 -24.75 0.73
N ASN A 135 -24.32 -25.49 0.25
CA ASN A 135 -25.72 -25.08 0.27
C ASN A 135 -26.30 -25.14 1.68
N LEU A 136 -26.68 -23.98 2.24
CA LEU A 136 -27.29 -23.90 3.56
C LEU A 136 -28.75 -24.38 3.57
N GLY A 137 -29.40 -24.48 2.41
CA GLY A 137 -30.74 -25.04 2.29
C GLY A 137 -30.86 -26.52 2.70
N TYR A 138 -29.74 -27.23 2.83
CA TYR A 138 -29.73 -28.63 3.28
C TYR A 138 -30.22 -28.79 4.72
N SER A 139 -29.80 -27.92 5.65
CA SER A 139 -30.21 -28.01 7.04
C SER A 139 -30.10 -26.66 7.76
N PRO A 140 -31.14 -26.26 8.53
CA PRO A 140 -31.12 -25.02 9.28
C PRO A 140 -30.06 -24.98 10.39
N LYS A 141 -29.56 -26.16 10.82
CA LYS A 141 -28.51 -26.26 11.85
C LYS A 141 -27.09 -26.01 11.32
N LEU A 142 -26.88 -25.96 10.00
CA LEU A 142 -25.53 -25.87 9.41
C LEU A 142 -24.76 -24.64 9.88
N LEU A 143 -25.37 -23.46 9.88
CA LEU A 143 -24.71 -22.24 10.33
C LEU A 143 -24.34 -22.32 11.81
N GLN A 144 -25.24 -22.85 12.64
CA GLN A 144 -24.98 -23.06 14.06
C GLN A 144 -23.79 -24.01 14.28
N TYR A 145 -23.71 -25.11 13.52
CA TYR A 145 -22.61 -26.05 13.62
C TYR A 145 -21.28 -25.46 13.14
N LEU A 146 -21.30 -24.65 12.09
CA LEU A 146 -20.09 -23.97 11.59
C LEU A 146 -19.61 -22.86 12.54
N ASP A 147 -20.54 -22.20 13.24
CA ASP A 147 -20.24 -21.17 14.22
C ASP A 147 -19.90 -21.75 15.60
N TYR A 148 -20.07 -23.07 15.80
CA TYR A 148 -19.75 -23.74 17.05
C TYR A 148 -18.25 -23.69 17.34
N GLU A 149 -17.89 -23.30 18.56
CA GLU A 149 -16.49 -23.20 18.97
C GLU A 149 -15.88 -24.59 19.13
N VAL A 150 -14.75 -24.82 18.46
CA VAL A 150 -14.02 -26.09 18.48
C VAL A 150 -12.57 -25.84 18.91
N THR A 151 -12.03 -26.76 19.72
CA THR A 151 -10.62 -26.73 20.11
C THR A 151 -9.82 -27.60 19.16
N VAL A 152 -9.21 -26.97 18.15
CA VAL A 152 -8.35 -27.64 17.17
C VAL A 152 -7.05 -26.86 16.97
N PRO A 153 -5.93 -27.49 16.57
CA PRO A 153 -4.66 -26.79 16.36
C PRO A 153 -4.74 -25.69 15.29
N SER A 154 -5.66 -25.84 14.33
CA SER A 154 -5.88 -24.84 13.28
C SER A 154 -6.70 -23.67 13.80
N MET A 155 -6.11 -22.47 13.81
CA MET A 155 -6.77 -21.20 14.17
C MET A 155 -7.79 -20.70 13.12
N LEU A 156 -8.15 -21.54 12.14
CA LEU A 156 -9.01 -21.20 11.01
C LEU A 156 -10.49 -21.56 11.24
N PHE A 157 -10.80 -22.39 12.24
CA PHE A 157 -12.17 -22.77 12.62
C PHE A 157 -12.51 -22.30 14.04
N GLY A 158 -13.79 -22.09 14.35
CA GLY A 158 -14.29 -21.98 15.73
C GLY A 158 -14.23 -20.60 16.40
N ARG A 159 -13.96 -19.49 15.68
CA ARG A 159 -14.18 -18.12 16.21
C ARG A 159 -15.05 -17.34 15.26
N LYS A 160 -15.83 -16.36 15.77
CA LYS A 160 -16.63 -15.34 15.03
C LYS A 160 -15.75 -14.50 14.07
N ARG A 161 -15.06 -15.12 13.13
CA ARG A 161 -14.15 -14.53 12.13
C ARG A 161 -14.78 -14.48 10.75
N CYS A 162 -16.10 -14.61 10.66
CA CYS A 162 -16.82 -14.27 9.45
C CYS A 162 -17.13 -12.78 9.42
N ASN A 163 -16.14 -11.98 9.06
CA ASN A 163 -16.41 -10.66 8.54
C ASN A 163 -16.71 -10.86 7.04
N LEU A 164 -17.98 -10.72 6.65
CA LEU A 164 -18.21 -10.18 5.30
C LEU A 164 -17.38 -8.90 5.22
N PRO A 165 -16.60 -8.64 4.16
CA PRO A 165 -16.05 -7.31 3.98
C PRO A 165 -17.23 -6.32 4.02
N PRO A 166 -17.14 -5.23 4.79
CA PRO A 166 -18.22 -4.24 4.84
C PRO A 166 -18.58 -3.84 3.40
N SER A 167 -19.88 -3.82 3.08
CA SER A 167 -20.38 -3.55 1.71
C SER A 167 -19.91 -2.22 1.13
N ALA A 168 -19.39 -1.32 1.96
CA ALA A 168 -18.72 -0.11 1.55
C ALA A 168 -17.22 -0.26 1.80
N VAL A 169 -16.44 -0.56 0.76
CA VAL A 169 -15.09 -0.01 0.69
C VAL A 169 -15.32 1.50 0.62
N ALA A 170 -15.16 2.19 1.75
CA ALA A 170 -15.18 3.65 1.72
C ALA A 170 -14.10 4.05 0.71
N THR A 171 -14.53 4.61 -0.41
CA THR A 171 -13.62 5.28 -1.33
C THR A 171 -12.92 6.32 -0.49
N VAL A 172 -11.64 6.13 -0.19
CA VAL A 172 -10.82 7.15 0.46
C VAL A 172 -10.59 8.19 -0.61
N SER A 173 -11.58 9.07 -0.80
CA SER A 173 -11.61 10.01 -1.91
C SER A 173 -10.48 11.03 -1.79
N GLN A 174 -10.05 11.34 -0.57
CA GLN A 174 -9.01 12.33 -0.31
C GLN A 174 -8.32 11.94 0.99
N ILE A 175 -7.01 11.69 0.94
CA ILE A 175 -6.17 11.91 2.11
C ILE A 175 -6.28 13.42 2.34
N GLU A 176 -7.02 13.83 3.37
CA GLU A 176 -6.94 15.21 3.83
C GLU A 176 -5.48 15.47 4.15
N VAL A 177 -4.80 16.23 3.29
CA VAL A 177 -3.50 16.80 3.61
C VAL A 177 -3.75 17.60 4.87
N LEU A 178 -3.25 17.11 6.00
CA LEU A 178 -3.23 17.86 7.25
C LEU A 178 -2.48 19.16 6.96
N GLN A 179 -3.24 20.22 6.61
CA GLN A 179 -2.74 21.57 6.65
C GLN A 179 -2.46 21.82 8.12
N SER A 180 -1.20 21.66 8.51
CA SER A 180 -0.73 22.03 9.83
C SER A 180 -1.10 23.49 10.05
N SER A 181 -2.11 23.69 10.90
CA SER A 181 -2.62 24.97 11.38
C SER A 181 -1.57 25.65 12.24
N SER A 182 -0.52 26.14 11.59
CA SER A 182 0.34 27.17 12.18
C SER A 182 -0.35 28.50 11.89
N GLY A 183 -0.52 29.34 12.91
CA GLY A 183 -1.14 30.66 12.77
C GLY A 183 -0.46 31.52 11.69
N VAL A 184 -1.08 32.65 11.34
CA VAL A 184 -0.51 33.60 10.36
C VAL A 184 0.95 33.89 10.76
N PRO A 185 1.94 33.55 9.91
CA PRO A 185 3.33 33.73 10.28
C PRO A 185 3.63 35.22 10.45
N THR A 186 4.25 35.55 11.58
CA THR A 186 4.53 36.92 12.01
C THR A 186 5.95 37.36 11.68
N CYS A 187 6.88 36.41 11.58
CA CYS A 187 8.27 36.70 11.22
C CYS A 187 8.34 37.09 9.73
N THR A 188 9.04 38.19 9.42
CA THR A 188 9.17 38.73 8.06
C THR A 188 10.63 38.98 7.69
N PHE A 189 10.98 38.75 6.43
CA PHE A 189 12.16 39.37 5.82
C PHE A 189 11.86 40.87 5.72
N THR A 190 12.42 41.67 6.61
CA THR A 190 12.13 43.11 6.70
C THR A 190 12.27 43.84 5.35
N GLU A 191 11.33 44.74 5.06
CA GLU A 191 11.31 45.68 3.93
C GLU A 191 11.33 45.04 2.52
N GLN A 192 11.03 45.83 1.47
CA GLN A 192 11.09 45.38 0.06
C GLN A 192 12.45 44.78 -0.33
N PHE A 193 13.52 45.14 0.39
CA PHE A 193 14.86 44.59 0.21
C PHE A 193 14.92 43.09 0.54
N GLY A 194 14.24 42.63 1.60
CA GLY A 194 14.25 41.23 2.03
C GLY A 194 13.67 40.27 1.00
N ALA A 195 12.51 40.61 0.44
CA ALA A 195 11.87 39.81 -0.62
C ALA A 195 12.72 39.76 -1.90
N LYS A 196 13.34 40.89 -2.28
CA LYS A 196 14.24 40.94 -3.45
C LYS A 196 15.50 40.10 -3.23
N LEU A 197 16.06 40.14 -2.02
CA LEU A 197 17.21 39.32 -1.66
C LEU A 197 16.84 37.83 -1.69
N ALA A 198 15.71 37.44 -1.11
CA ALA A 198 15.22 36.06 -1.12
C ALA A 198 15.05 35.53 -2.55
N SER A 199 14.40 36.29 -3.43
CA SER A 199 14.29 35.93 -4.85
C SER A 199 15.66 35.78 -5.52
N THR A 200 16.58 36.72 -5.29
CA THR A 200 17.93 36.68 -5.88
C THR A 200 18.71 35.44 -5.42
N VAL A 201 18.66 35.13 -4.12
CA VAL A 201 19.34 33.96 -3.54
C VAL A 201 18.75 32.65 -4.06
N ILE A 202 17.41 32.53 -4.09
CA ILE A 202 16.74 31.33 -4.62
C ILE A 202 17.13 31.10 -6.07
N THR A 203 17.07 32.14 -6.90
CA THR A 203 17.45 32.04 -8.32
C THR A 203 18.89 31.56 -8.45
N PHE A 204 19.83 32.20 -7.75
CA PHE A 204 21.24 31.84 -7.79
C PHE A 204 21.49 30.38 -7.37
N VAL A 205 20.91 29.94 -6.25
CA VAL A 205 21.10 28.58 -5.74
C VAL A 205 20.51 27.56 -6.71
N CYS A 206 19.28 27.77 -7.20
CA CYS A 206 18.66 26.84 -8.14
C CYS A 206 19.43 26.75 -9.46
N GLU A 207 19.88 27.86 -10.02
CA GLU A 207 20.70 27.87 -11.24
C GLU A 207 22.04 27.16 -11.04
N ALA A 208 22.69 27.36 -9.88
CA ALA A 208 23.91 26.64 -9.53
C ALA A 208 23.66 25.12 -9.46
N LEU A 209 22.61 24.68 -8.77
CA LEU A 209 22.24 23.26 -8.67
C LEU A 209 21.93 22.64 -10.03
N ILE A 210 21.23 23.36 -10.91
CA ILE A 210 20.95 22.92 -12.28
C ILE A 210 22.26 22.79 -13.09
N SER A 211 23.18 23.76 -12.95
CA SER A 211 24.47 23.73 -13.65
C SER A 211 25.36 22.56 -13.23
N CYS A 212 25.22 22.08 -11.98
CA CYS A 212 25.96 20.94 -11.45
C CYS A 212 25.38 19.57 -11.85
N LYS A 213 24.26 19.51 -12.58
CA LYS A 213 23.54 18.27 -12.91
C LYS A 213 24.45 17.16 -13.44
N ASP A 214 25.19 17.42 -14.51
CA ASP A 214 25.96 16.37 -15.19
C ASP A 214 27.14 15.89 -14.35
N MET A 215 27.76 16.80 -13.59
CA MET A 215 28.82 16.49 -12.63
C MET A 215 28.30 15.57 -11.52
N LEU A 216 27.16 15.92 -10.91
CA LEU A 216 26.56 15.15 -9.83
C LEU A 216 26.12 13.77 -10.30
N ASN A 217 25.50 13.65 -11.48
CA ASN A 217 25.19 12.34 -12.07
C ASN A 217 26.45 11.51 -12.34
N THR A 218 27.55 12.14 -12.77
CA THR A 218 28.81 11.45 -13.02
C THR A 218 29.39 10.87 -11.72
N ILE A 219 29.41 11.66 -10.64
CA ILE A 219 29.91 11.20 -9.33
C ILE A 219 28.99 10.11 -8.77
N ASP A 220 27.68 10.30 -8.86
CA ASP A 220 26.69 9.35 -8.35
C ASP A 220 26.75 8.01 -9.08
N LYS A 221 27.01 8.01 -10.40
CA LYS A 221 27.12 6.77 -11.19
C LYS A 221 28.22 5.81 -10.71
N GLU A 222 29.22 6.29 -9.98
CA GLU A 222 30.29 5.45 -9.43
C GLU A 222 29.80 4.50 -8.34
N ALA A 223 28.76 4.87 -7.58
CA ALA A 223 28.29 4.09 -6.42
C ALA A 223 26.75 4.02 -6.25
N GLY A 224 26.00 4.78 -7.05
CA GLY A 224 24.55 4.89 -7.07
C GLY A 224 23.97 4.59 -8.45
N ASP A 225 22.79 5.11 -8.73
CA ASP A 225 22.09 4.92 -10.01
C ASP A 225 22.41 6.01 -11.06
N GLY A 226 23.18 7.04 -10.66
CA GLY A 226 23.62 8.11 -11.55
C GLY A 226 22.54 9.13 -11.86
N ASP A 227 21.55 9.27 -10.98
CA ASP A 227 20.41 10.16 -11.16
C ASP A 227 20.40 11.38 -10.22
N THR A 228 21.28 11.44 -9.23
CA THR A 228 21.28 12.47 -8.17
C THR A 228 21.24 13.90 -8.74
N GLY A 229 22.07 14.20 -9.74
CA GLY A 229 22.10 15.51 -10.38
C GLY A 229 20.82 15.81 -11.17
N SER A 230 20.23 14.82 -11.83
CA SER A 230 18.94 14.94 -12.52
C SER A 230 17.81 15.19 -11.53
N THR A 231 17.81 14.49 -10.40
CA THR A 231 16.85 14.61 -9.31
C THR A 231 16.93 16.00 -8.66
N ILE A 232 18.14 16.47 -8.34
CA ILE A 232 18.38 17.82 -7.79
C ILE A 232 17.97 18.91 -8.80
N SER A 233 18.36 18.77 -10.06
CA SER A 233 18.01 19.73 -11.12
C SER A 233 16.49 19.85 -11.31
N ARG A 234 15.75 18.73 -11.21
CA ARG A 234 14.28 18.73 -11.30
C ARG A 234 13.63 19.53 -10.17
N GLY A 235 14.07 19.31 -8.93
CA GLY A 235 13.60 20.06 -7.77
C GLY A 235 13.93 21.55 -7.85
N ALA A 236 15.16 21.89 -8.23
CA ALA A 236 15.59 23.27 -8.43
C ALA A 236 14.77 23.99 -9.52
N GLN A 237 14.50 23.32 -10.64
CA GLN A 237 13.66 23.86 -11.71
C GLN A 237 12.22 24.08 -11.24
N ALA A 238 11.65 23.14 -10.49
CA ALA A 238 10.29 23.29 -9.95
C ALA A 238 10.16 24.50 -9.01
N ILE A 239 11.18 24.77 -8.19
CA ILE A 239 11.23 25.98 -7.35
C ILE A 239 11.28 27.25 -8.22
N LEU A 240 12.14 27.29 -9.24
CA LEU A 240 12.23 28.42 -10.17
C LEU A 240 10.91 28.68 -10.89
N ASP A 241 10.20 27.63 -11.31
CA ASP A 241 8.91 27.74 -11.98
C ASP A 241 7.85 28.38 -11.05
N GLN A 242 7.81 27.99 -9.77
CA GLN A 242 6.91 28.62 -8.79
C GLN A 242 7.33 30.06 -8.45
N LEU A 243 8.63 30.34 -8.38
CA LEU A 243 9.16 31.68 -8.18
C LEU A 243 8.76 32.62 -9.33
N ASN A 244 9.00 32.21 -10.58
CA ASN A 244 8.66 32.96 -11.79
C ASN A 244 7.15 33.16 -11.96
N ALA A 245 6.34 32.21 -11.46
CA ALA A 245 4.89 32.33 -11.41
C ALA A 245 4.37 33.22 -10.26
N ASN A 246 5.25 33.84 -9.45
CA ASN A 246 4.92 34.62 -8.26
C ASN A 246 4.05 33.85 -7.24
N LYS A 247 4.30 32.55 -7.09
CA LYS A 247 3.55 31.67 -6.18
C LYS A 247 4.24 31.43 -4.83
N LEU A 248 5.46 31.93 -4.67
CA LEU A 248 6.22 31.83 -3.42
C LEU A 248 5.99 33.07 -2.55
N ASP A 249 5.76 32.85 -1.26
CA ASP A 249 5.71 33.91 -0.25
C ASP A 249 7.13 34.36 0.10
N LEU A 250 7.61 35.38 -0.59
CA LEU A 250 8.94 35.95 -0.34
C LEU A 250 8.97 36.92 0.85
N THR A 251 7.85 37.09 1.56
CA THR A 251 7.76 37.99 2.72
C THR A 251 8.00 37.23 4.02
N HIS A 252 7.42 36.04 4.14
CA HIS A 252 7.46 35.25 5.38
C HIS A 252 8.36 34.01 5.21
N PRO A 253 9.51 33.93 5.89
CA PRO A 253 10.43 32.78 5.80
C PRO A 253 9.77 31.43 6.11
N ALA A 254 8.90 31.38 7.12
CA ALA A 254 8.19 30.14 7.47
C ALA A 254 7.36 29.62 6.28
N ASN A 255 6.56 30.49 5.66
CA ASN A 255 5.78 30.10 4.48
C ASN A 255 6.68 29.75 3.30
N LEU A 256 7.72 30.52 3.05
CA LEU A 256 8.66 30.28 1.95
C LEU A 256 9.27 28.88 2.05
N LEU A 257 9.85 28.55 3.20
CA LEU A 257 10.50 27.25 3.40
C LEU A 257 9.47 26.11 3.41
N GLN A 258 8.27 26.34 3.95
CA GLN A 258 7.19 25.35 3.86
C GLN A 258 6.75 25.09 2.41
N GLN A 259 6.66 26.13 1.58
CA GLN A 259 6.32 25.99 0.17
C GLN A 259 7.44 25.28 -0.61
N VAL A 260 8.71 25.62 -0.33
CA VAL A 260 9.86 24.91 -0.91
C VAL A 260 9.86 23.42 -0.52
N SER A 261 9.57 23.10 0.75
CA SER A 261 9.41 21.72 1.23
C SER A 261 8.36 20.95 0.39
N ILE A 262 7.17 21.53 0.22
CA ILE A 262 6.08 20.91 -0.56
C ILE A 262 6.48 20.73 -2.03
N ILE A 263 7.17 21.70 -2.63
CA ILE A 263 7.64 21.61 -4.02
C ILE A 263 8.64 20.45 -4.16
N LEU A 264 9.62 20.37 -3.26
CA LEU A 264 10.65 19.33 -3.33
C LEU A 264 10.08 17.93 -3.09
N GLU A 265 9.16 17.77 -2.14
CA GLU A 265 8.50 16.49 -1.89
C GLU A 265 7.73 15.99 -3.11
N ARG A 266 7.02 16.89 -3.81
CA ARG A 266 6.18 16.53 -4.95
C ARG A 266 6.98 16.35 -6.23
N ASP A 267 7.92 17.25 -6.51
CA ASP A 267 8.48 17.42 -7.86
C ASP A 267 9.92 16.92 -7.98
N MET A 268 10.68 16.82 -6.88
CA MET A 268 12.09 16.39 -6.94
C MET A 268 12.20 14.88 -7.21
N GLY A 269 11.37 14.08 -6.55
CA GLY A 269 11.37 12.61 -6.63
C GLY A 269 12.45 11.94 -5.79
N GLY A 270 12.35 10.61 -5.68
CA GLY A 270 13.30 9.78 -4.92
C GLY A 270 13.30 10.04 -3.41
N SER A 271 14.25 9.42 -2.71
CA SER A 271 14.48 9.69 -1.29
C SER A 271 14.98 11.12 -1.06
N SER A 272 15.74 11.69 -1.98
CA SER A 272 16.24 13.08 -1.92
C SER A 272 15.12 14.09 -1.76
N GLY A 273 14.03 13.99 -2.54
CA GLY A 273 12.87 14.88 -2.39
C GLY A 273 12.25 14.84 -1.00
N ALA A 274 12.13 13.64 -0.42
CA ALA A 274 11.65 13.46 0.95
C ALA A 274 12.61 14.09 1.99
N LEU A 275 13.92 13.90 1.84
CA LEU A 275 14.92 14.40 2.79
C LEU A 275 15.06 15.94 2.74
N TYR A 276 15.11 16.54 1.55
CA TYR A 276 15.10 18.00 1.45
C TYR A 276 13.76 18.59 1.91
N SER A 277 12.62 17.93 1.68
CA SER A 277 11.34 18.36 2.24
C SER A 277 11.40 18.42 3.78
N LEU A 278 11.89 17.36 4.41
CA LEU A 278 12.09 17.29 5.86
C LEU A 278 13.01 18.41 6.37
N PHE A 279 14.10 18.69 5.67
CA PHE A 279 15.02 19.79 6.01
C PHE A 279 14.28 21.13 6.05
N PHE A 280 13.59 21.48 4.96
CA PHE A 280 12.91 22.77 4.84
C PHE A 280 11.70 22.88 5.78
N GLN A 281 11.03 21.76 6.10
CA GLN A 281 9.98 21.72 7.10
C GLN A 281 10.52 21.95 8.53
N GLY A 282 11.64 21.31 8.88
CA GLY A 282 12.33 21.53 10.15
C GLY A 282 12.78 22.98 10.31
N ALA A 283 13.36 23.57 9.26
CA ALA A 283 13.78 24.97 9.23
C ALA A 283 12.59 25.94 9.31
N SER A 284 11.50 25.67 8.57
CA SER A 284 10.28 26.48 8.58
C SER A 284 9.70 26.66 9.98
N LYS A 285 9.69 25.57 10.77
CA LYS A 285 9.15 25.57 12.13
C LYS A 285 9.84 26.59 13.05
N ILE A 286 11.15 26.75 12.93
CA ILE A 286 11.91 27.73 13.73
C ILE A 286 11.44 29.17 13.43
N PHE A 287 11.17 29.49 12.16
CA PHE A 287 10.63 30.80 11.80
C PHE A 287 9.18 31.00 12.22
N ALA A 288 8.37 29.93 12.23
CA ALA A 288 6.99 29.99 12.71
C ALA A 288 6.92 30.24 14.23
N GLU A 289 7.86 29.68 15.00
CA GLU A 289 7.94 29.84 16.46
C GLU A 289 8.63 31.15 16.90
N GLY A 290 9.33 31.84 15.98
CA GLY A 290 10.09 33.07 16.25
C GLY A 290 9.27 34.33 16.59
N GLY A 291 7.95 34.31 16.44
CA GLY A 291 7.06 35.44 16.77
C GLY A 291 7.24 36.67 15.85
N ASP A 292 6.88 37.88 16.30
CA ASP A 292 6.99 39.16 15.56
C ASP A 292 8.45 39.66 15.42
N GLN A 293 9.44 38.77 15.55
CA GLN A 293 10.84 39.15 15.50
C GLN A 293 11.31 39.32 14.04
N ARG A 294 12.22 40.28 13.83
CA ARG A 294 12.98 40.39 12.58
C ARG A 294 13.85 39.15 12.43
N VAL A 295 14.02 38.67 11.20
CA VAL A 295 14.96 37.59 10.89
C VAL A 295 16.38 38.00 11.29
N THR A 296 17.03 37.18 12.11
CA THR A 296 18.43 37.37 12.55
C THR A 296 19.32 36.22 12.08
N LEU A 297 20.64 36.42 12.09
CA LEU A 297 21.61 35.36 11.80
C LEU A 297 21.47 34.17 12.76
N ASN A 298 21.21 34.42 14.05
CA ASN A 298 20.99 33.36 15.03
C ASN A 298 19.74 32.53 14.68
N LEU A 299 18.66 33.18 14.23
CA LEU A 299 17.45 32.48 13.82
C LEU A 299 17.69 31.60 12.57
N TRP A 300 18.49 32.08 11.61
CA TRP A 300 18.92 31.27 10.47
C TRP A 300 19.77 30.08 10.88
N SER A 301 20.74 30.27 11.78
CA SER A 301 21.56 29.18 12.30
C SER A 301 20.69 28.10 12.97
N GLN A 302 19.75 28.51 13.84
CA GLN A 302 18.80 27.60 14.46
C GLN A 302 17.91 26.86 13.44
N ALA A 303 17.46 27.55 12.38
CA ALA A 303 16.64 26.96 11.33
C ALA A 303 17.43 25.91 10.52
N LEU A 304 18.68 26.20 10.15
CA LEU A 304 19.54 25.24 9.45
C LEU A 304 19.82 24.01 10.33
N THR A 305 20.15 24.23 11.60
CA THR A 305 20.34 23.15 12.59
C THR A 305 19.09 22.30 12.75
N ALA A 306 17.92 22.92 12.88
CA ALA A 306 16.66 22.20 12.97
C ALA A 306 16.37 21.39 11.70
N GLY A 307 16.68 21.93 10.51
CA GLY A 307 16.57 21.20 9.26
C GLY A 307 17.48 19.97 9.22
N ASN A 308 18.75 20.13 9.56
CA ASN A 308 19.72 19.03 9.57
C ASN A 308 19.45 17.99 10.66
N ASP A 309 18.99 18.41 11.84
CA ASP A 309 18.52 17.52 12.92
C ASP A 309 17.30 16.70 12.46
N THR A 310 16.41 17.33 11.67
CA THR A 310 15.23 16.66 11.12
C THR A 310 15.64 15.59 10.10
N ILE A 311 16.57 15.89 9.18
CA ILE A 311 17.15 14.86 8.29
C ILE A 311 17.74 13.73 9.13
N ALA A 312 18.67 14.02 10.05
CA ALA A 312 19.37 13.00 10.82
C ALA A 312 18.41 12.07 11.58
N LYS A 313 17.35 12.64 12.18
CA LYS A 313 16.34 11.89 12.92
C LYS A 313 15.55 10.91 12.04
N TYR A 314 15.11 11.34 10.87
CA TYR A 314 14.20 10.54 10.02
C TYR A 314 14.93 9.68 9.00
N ALA A 315 16.10 10.12 8.53
CA ALA A 315 16.98 9.36 7.65
C ALA A 315 17.83 8.34 8.40
N LEU A 316 17.91 8.45 9.74
CA LEU A 316 18.80 7.65 10.59
C LEU A 316 20.27 7.76 10.16
N THR A 317 20.70 8.95 9.74
CA THR A 317 22.05 9.25 9.28
C THR A 317 22.80 10.14 10.27
N GLN A 318 24.12 10.01 10.28
CA GLN A 318 25.05 10.82 11.08
C GLN A 318 26.21 11.33 10.21
N LEU A 319 27.02 12.22 10.79
CA LEU A 319 28.23 12.70 10.15
C LEU A 319 29.20 11.54 9.90
N GLY A 320 29.75 11.45 8.69
CA GLY A 320 30.63 10.39 8.21
C GLY A 320 29.94 9.33 7.35
N ASP A 321 28.60 9.34 7.27
CA ASP A 321 27.83 8.34 6.51
C ASP A 321 27.88 8.55 4.99
N ARG A 322 28.61 9.57 4.51
CA ARG A 322 28.78 9.92 3.09
C ARG A 322 27.46 10.31 2.44
N THR A 323 26.70 11.17 3.12
CA THR A 323 25.39 11.67 2.68
C THR A 323 25.41 13.18 2.51
N MET A 324 24.30 13.76 2.05
CA MET A 324 24.11 15.21 2.01
C MET A 324 24.31 15.89 3.37
N LEU A 325 24.21 15.16 4.48
CA LEU A 325 24.38 15.72 5.83
C LEU A 325 25.83 16.16 6.10
N ASP A 326 26.82 15.49 5.49
CA ASP A 326 28.24 15.78 5.69
C ASP A 326 28.60 17.23 5.30
N PRO A 327 28.35 17.67 4.05
CA PRO A 327 28.61 19.05 3.67
C PRO A 327 27.64 20.05 4.33
N LEU A 328 26.40 19.64 4.63
CA LEU A 328 25.42 20.55 5.25
C LEU A 328 25.79 20.91 6.69
N ARG A 329 26.31 19.95 7.48
CA ARG A 329 26.79 20.20 8.86
C ARG A 329 28.11 20.95 8.89
N GLU A 330 29.00 20.69 7.93
CA GLU A 330 30.24 21.47 7.81
C GLU A 330 29.92 22.95 7.52
N GLY A 331 28.93 23.21 6.65
CA GLY A 331 28.47 24.56 6.33
C GLY A 331 27.76 25.30 7.49
N GLU A 332 27.25 24.60 8.52
CA GLU A 332 26.70 25.24 9.73
C GLU A 332 27.80 25.85 10.61
N LEU A 333 29.01 25.29 10.54
CA LEU A 333 30.15 25.65 11.40
C LEU A 333 31.04 26.75 10.78
N ALA A 334 30.79 27.13 9.52
CA ALA A 334 31.57 28.10 8.74
C ALA A 334 30.89 29.49 8.69
#